data_AF-A0A952HP23-F1
#
_entry.id   AF-A0A952HP23-F1
#
_cell.length_a   1.000
_cell.length_b   1.000
_cell.length_c   1.000
_cell.angle_alpha   90.00
_cell.angle_beta   90.00
_cell.angle_gamma   90.00
#
_symmetry.space_group_name_H-M   'P 1'
#
loop_
_entity.id
_entity.type
_entity.pdbx_description
1 polymer ?
#
loop_
_entity_poly.entity_id
_entity_poly.type
_entity_poly.pdbx_seq_one_letter_code
_entity_poly.pdbx_strand_id
1 'polypeptide(L)'
;HEIIKIAKEEKKAISIENLQKLPKGKRGDGFAKLRRKLQKWSYKRLLEKIEVLAKRNGIELIKVNPAYTSVIGKLKYAPQYNIDKDIAGAFVIARRGLGLKERFPKNYKELLNDTDFLSYTIAKIEDNIANLKQKLKEEKNEYERNGLKTQINKLRKNLKTLQKHLENGKSKSASQQPVNQRKEQVRDLLKSRYKSWQVLSIALAFCCLERSYRDLSPLKRVVVSRDWIAVANRLVPVLGAGTMASPKYRLLGLEMPETAEYKYPSPNCMN
;
A
#
# COMPACT_ATOMS: atom_id res chain seq x y z
N HIS A 1 15.63 25.39 -5.11
CA HIS A 1 15.35 26.77 -4.70
C HIS A 1 13.87 26.97 -4.40
N GLU A 2 12.95 26.52 -5.26
CA GLU A 2 11.49 26.61 -5.03
C GLU A 2 11.01 26.15 -3.65
N ILE A 3 11.39 24.94 -3.21
CA ILE A 3 11.02 24.41 -1.89
C ILE A 3 11.39 25.37 -0.74
N ILE A 4 12.56 26.00 -0.84
CA ILE A 4 13.08 26.94 0.16
C ILE A 4 12.31 28.26 0.12
N LYS A 5 11.96 28.73 -1.08
CA LYS A 5 11.13 29.93 -1.27
C LYS A 5 9.77 29.75 -0.60
N ILE A 6 9.08 28.64 -0.88
CA ILE A 6 7.78 28.31 -0.30
C ILE A 6 7.88 28.23 1.23
N ALA A 7 8.90 27.54 1.76
CA ALA A 7 9.09 27.42 3.21
C ALA A 7 9.34 28.77 3.90
N LYS A 8 10.03 29.70 3.23
CA LYS A 8 10.30 31.04 3.73
C LYS A 8 9.04 31.92 3.73
N GLU A 9 8.26 31.88 2.65
CA GLU A 9 6.99 32.59 2.52
C GLU A 9 5.98 32.13 3.57
N GLU A 10 5.88 30.81 3.76
CA GLU A 10 4.98 30.18 4.72
C GLU A 10 5.49 30.19 6.16
N LYS A 11 6.74 30.60 6.39
CA LYS A 11 7.44 30.55 7.69
C LYS A 11 7.37 29.17 8.36
N LYS A 12 7.60 28.10 7.59
CA LYS A 12 7.49 26.71 8.05
C LYS A 12 8.81 25.95 7.92
N ALA A 13 9.02 25.01 8.84
CA ALA A 13 10.10 24.02 8.74
C ALA A 13 9.85 23.02 7.60
N ILE A 14 10.93 22.42 7.10
CA ILE A 14 10.87 21.42 6.03
C ILE A 14 11.08 20.03 6.63
N SER A 15 10.17 19.10 6.36
CA SER A 15 10.35 17.69 6.70
C SER A 15 10.71 16.88 5.46
N ILE A 16 11.74 16.04 5.56
CA ILE A 16 12.21 15.23 4.44
C ILE A 16 12.55 13.80 4.86
N GLU A 17 12.31 12.85 3.96
CA GLU A 17 12.72 11.47 4.20
C GLU A 17 14.24 11.32 4.23
N ASN A 18 14.72 10.55 5.20
CA ASN A 18 16.12 10.14 5.27
C ASN A 18 16.37 8.92 4.36
N LEU A 19 16.32 9.09 3.03
CA LEU A 19 16.73 8.02 2.11
C LEU A 19 18.26 8.07 1.91
N GLN A 20 18.96 7.10 2.49
CA GLN A 20 20.41 6.97 2.29
C GLN A 20 20.76 6.43 0.91
N LYS A 21 20.06 5.40 0.44
CA LYS A 21 20.29 4.79 -0.87
C LYS A 21 19.01 4.14 -1.41
N LEU A 22 18.70 4.39 -2.67
CA LEU A 22 17.66 3.68 -3.39
C LEU A 22 18.26 2.47 -4.13
N PRO A 23 17.62 1.29 -4.10
CA PRO A 23 18.07 0.15 -4.88
C PRO A 23 17.91 0.46 -6.37
N LYS A 24 19.03 0.55 -7.09
CA LYS A 24 19.05 0.94 -8.52
C LYS A 24 18.82 -0.22 -9.50
N GLY A 25 18.51 -1.41 -8.99
CA GLY A 25 18.44 -2.66 -9.76
C GLY A 25 19.82 -3.23 -10.11
N LYS A 26 19.83 -4.37 -10.79
CA LYS A 26 21.04 -5.06 -11.28
C LYS A 26 20.98 -5.22 -12.79
N ARG A 27 22.12 -5.20 -13.48
CA ARG A 27 22.15 -5.56 -14.91
C ARG A 27 21.62 -6.99 -15.08
N GLY A 28 20.84 -7.24 -16.11
CA GLY A 28 20.22 -8.55 -16.35
C GLY A 28 18.88 -8.80 -15.65
N ASP A 29 18.42 -7.95 -14.71
CA ASP A 29 17.14 -8.14 -13.99
C ASP A 29 15.86 -7.91 -14.83
N GLY A 30 15.99 -7.67 -16.14
CA GLY A 30 14.87 -7.38 -17.05
C GLY A 30 14.27 -5.97 -16.96
N PHE A 31 14.67 -5.13 -16.01
CA PHE A 31 14.06 -3.80 -15.79
C PHE A 31 14.89 -2.63 -16.34
N ALA A 32 15.40 -2.75 -17.57
CA ALA A 32 16.31 -1.76 -18.16
C ALA A 32 15.76 -0.32 -18.15
N LYS A 33 14.49 -0.13 -18.49
CA LYS A 33 13.82 1.19 -18.50
C LYS A 33 13.79 1.82 -17.10
N LEU A 34 13.45 1.04 -16.07
CA LEU A 34 13.43 1.51 -14.67
C LEU A 34 14.85 1.84 -14.19
N ARG A 35 15.82 0.95 -14.44
CA ARG A 35 17.23 1.20 -14.08
C ARG A 35 17.73 2.50 -14.68
N ARG A 36 17.43 2.78 -15.95
CA ARG A 36 17.81 4.04 -16.62
C ARG A 36 17.28 5.26 -15.87
N LYS A 37 16.02 5.25 -15.45
CA LYS A 37 15.42 6.33 -14.64
C LYS A 37 16.11 6.46 -13.27
N LEU A 38 16.31 5.34 -12.56
CA LEU A 38 16.93 5.32 -11.23
C LEU A 38 18.41 5.72 -11.24
N GLN A 39 19.14 5.46 -12.33
CA GLN A 39 20.54 5.87 -12.46
C GLN A 39 20.69 7.38 -12.68
N LYS A 40 19.76 8.00 -13.43
CA LYS A 40 19.71 9.47 -13.59
C LYS A 40 19.32 10.18 -12.29
N TRP A 41 18.61 9.50 -11.39
CA TRP A 41 18.14 10.09 -10.16
C TRP A 41 19.26 10.22 -9.10
N SER A 42 19.65 11.46 -8.78
CA SER A 42 20.70 11.76 -7.79
C SER A 42 20.10 12.29 -6.49
N TYR A 43 19.41 11.42 -5.75
CA TYR A 43 18.70 11.79 -4.53
C TYR A 43 19.61 12.36 -3.44
N LYS A 44 20.80 11.76 -3.23
CA LYS A 44 21.77 12.23 -2.24
C LYS A 44 22.19 13.68 -2.49
N ARG A 45 22.55 14.01 -3.74
CA ARG A 45 22.93 15.38 -4.12
C ARG A 45 21.77 16.37 -3.96
N LEU A 46 20.54 15.94 -4.27
CA LEU A 46 19.34 16.77 -4.07
C LEU A 46 19.12 17.07 -2.58
N LEU A 47 19.21 16.06 -1.72
CA LEU A 47 19.10 16.23 -0.27
C LEU A 47 20.17 17.15 0.30
N GLU A 48 21.43 16.93 -0.07
CA GLU A 48 22.56 17.76 0.38
C GLU A 48 22.35 19.22 -0.01
N LYS A 49 21.89 19.48 -1.24
CA LYS A 49 21.57 20.84 -1.69
C LYS A 49 20.43 21.46 -0.88
N ILE A 50 19.35 20.71 -0.63
CA ILE A 50 18.22 21.20 0.18
C ILE A 50 18.71 21.53 1.60
N GLU A 51 19.54 20.67 2.20
CA GLU A 51 20.09 20.88 3.54
C GLU A 51 20.99 22.12 3.62
N VAL A 52 21.90 22.31 2.66
CA VAL A 52 22.76 23.50 2.60
C VAL A 52 21.92 24.77 2.42
N LEU A 53 20.93 24.75 1.52
CA LEU A 53 20.08 25.91 1.28
C LEU A 53 19.18 26.24 2.46
N ALA A 54 18.61 25.24 3.13
CA ALA A 54 17.78 25.43 4.32
C ALA A 54 18.60 26.07 5.45
N LYS A 55 19.81 25.53 5.73
CA LYS A 55 20.74 26.11 6.72
C LYS A 55 21.10 27.57 6.41
N ARG A 56 21.43 27.89 5.16
CA ARG A 56 21.75 29.28 4.72
C ARG A 56 20.59 30.25 4.89
N ASN A 57 19.35 29.78 4.84
CA ASN A 57 18.15 30.61 4.99
C ASN A 57 17.57 30.56 6.41
N GLY A 58 18.24 29.92 7.37
CA GLY A 58 17.75 29.79 8.74
C GLY A 58 16.49 28.91 8.86
N ILE A 59 16.23 28.02 7.90
CA ILE A 59 15.06 27.13 7.90
C ILE A 59 15.46 25.78 8.50
N GLU A 60 14.69 25.32 9.47
CA GLU A 60 14.87 24.02 10.09
C GLU A 60 14.52 22.88 9.10
N LEU A 61 15.42 21.90 9.00
CA LEU A 61 15.22 20.69 8.19
C LEU A 61 15.15 19.45 9.09
N ILE A 62 14.00 18.80 9.11
CA ILE A 62 13.74 17.60 9.93
C ILE A 62 13.83 16.36 9.05
N LYS A 63 14.75 15.45 9.36
CA LYS A 63 14.91 14.16 8.66
C LYS A 63 14.05 13.09 9.32
N VAL A 64 13.12 12.51 8.57
CA VAL A 64 12.19 11.48 9.07
C VAL A 64 12.51 10.09 8.52
N ASN A 65 12.09 9.05 9.24
CA ASN A 65 12.22 7.67 8.77
C ASN A 65 11.35 7.46 7.50
N PRO A 66 11.91 6.97 6.37
CA PRO A 66 11.16 6.72 5.13
C PRO A 66 10.28 5.47 5.16
N ALA A 67 10.39 4.62 6.19
CA ALA A 67 9.71 3.32 6.20
C ALA A 67 8.19 3.45 6.02
N TYR A 68 7.67 2.83 4.95
CA TYR A 68 6.24 2.72 4.62
C TYR A 68 5.49 4.06 4.45
N THR A 69 6.18 5.18 4.23
CA THR A 69 5.53 6.49 4.01
C THR A 69 4.57 6.46 2.82
N SER A 70 5.02 5.94 1.68
CA SER A 70 4.20 5.78 0.47
C SER A 70 3.03 4.83 0.65
N VAL A 71 3.24 3.71 1.34
CA VAL A 71 2.19 2.71 1.61
C VAL A 71 1.12 3.29 2.55
N ILE A 72 1.53 3.96 3.63
CA ILE A 72 0.61 4.57 4.58
C ILE A 72 -0.13 5.74 3.93
N GLY A 73 0.57 6.59 3.18
CA GLY A 73 -0.04 7.69 2.42
C GLY A 73 -1.13 7.16 1.50
N LYS A 74 -0.79 6.19 0.65
CA LYS A 74 -1.71 5.58 -0.32
C LYS A 74 -2.90 4.88 0.34
N LEU A 75 -2.69 4.10 1.40
CA LEU A 75 -3.74 3.26 1.98
C LEU A 75 -4.58 3.98 3.02
N LYS A 76 -4.03 4.96 3.72
CA LYS A 76 -4.73 5.63 4.82
C LYS A 76 -5.23 7.01 4.39
N TYR A 77 -4.31 7.91 4.05
CA TYR A 77 -4.63 9.32 3.93
C TYR A 77 -5.21 9.71 2.58
N ALA A 78 -4.72 9.07 1.52
CA ALA A 78 -5.22 9.30 0.19
C ALA A 78 -6.74 8.96 0.06
N PRO A 79 -7.26 7.80 0.55
CA PRO A 79 -8.71 7.56 0.55
C PRO A 79 -9.48 8.39 1.59
N GLN A 80 -8.87 8.77 2.71
CA GLN A 80 -9.53 9.60 3.74
C GLN A 80 -9.78 11.02 3.27
N TYR A 81 -8.80 11.64 2.62
CA TYR A 81 -8.86 13.04 2.19
C TYR A 81 -9.12 13.22 0.70
N ASN A 82 -9.27 12.12 -0.05
CA ASN A 82 -9.45 12.12 -1.50
C ASN A 82 -8.33 12.90 -2.24
N ILE A 83 -7.09 12.67 -1.83
CA ILE A 83 -5.89 13.32 -2.37
C ILE A 83 -5.02 12.31 -3.12
N ASP A 84 -4.12 12.81 -3.97
CA ASP A 84 -3.16 11.96 -4.67
C ASP A 84 -2.23 11.22 -3.68
N LYS A 85 -1.77 10.04 -4.08
CA LYS A 85 -0.86 9.19 -3.27
C LYS A 85 0.44 9.92 -2.91
N ASP A 86 0.96 10.78 -3.78
CA ASP A 86 2.23 11.48 -3.59
C ASP A 86 2.04 12.63 -2.59
N ILE A 87 0.91 13.36 -2.70
CA ILE A 87 0.50 14.36 -1.69
C ILE A 87 0.26 13.69 -0.34
N ALA A 88 -0.43 12.54 -0.32
CA ALA A 88 -0.64 11.78 0.91
C ALA A 88 0.68 11.26 1.51
N GLY A 89 1.65 10.90 0.68
CA GLY A 89 3.01 10.57 1.12
C GLY A 89 3.69 11.76 1.79
N ALA A 90 3.64 12.94 1.16
CA ALA A 90 4.14 14.19 1.75
C ALA A 90 3.46 14.54 3.08
N PHE A 91 2.15 14.30 3.18
CA PHE A 91 1.40 14.47 4.42
C PHE A 91 1.90 13.54 5.54
N VAL A 92 2.22 12.27 5.25
CA VAL A 92 2.84 11.37 6.23
C VAL A 92 4.20 11.87 6.69
N ILE A 93 5.02 12.39 5.76
CA ILE A 93 6.34 12.94 6.07
C ILE A 93 6.20 14.14 7.01
N ALA A 94 5.33 15.09 6.70
CA ALA A 94 5.06 16.26 7.52
C ALA A 94 4.59 15.86 8.94
N ARG A 95 3.65 14.92 9.05
CA ARG A 95 3.17 14.41 10.34
C ARG A 95 4.28 13.78 11.17
N ARG A 96 5.18 13.02 10.55
CA ARG A 96 6.35 12.45 11.23
C ARG A 96 7.33 13.52 11.67
N GLY A 97 7.48 14.59 10.89
CA GLY A 97 8.28 15.76 11.27
C GLY A 97 7.75 16.42 12.53
N LEU A 98 6.43 16.47 12.69
CA LEU A 98 5.74 16.92 13.92
C LEU A 98 5.76 15.89 15.06
N GLY A 99 6.46 14.76 14.92
CA GLY A 99 6.52 13.71 15.94
C GLY A 99 5.27 12.81 16.04
N LEU A 100 4.30 12.95 15.13
CA LEU A 100 3.07 12.16 15.15
C LEU A 100 3.31 10.74 14.63
N LYS A 101 2.79 9.75 15.38
CA LYS A 101 2.92 8.33 15.04
C LYS A 101 1.71 7.82 14.27
N GLU A 102 2.00 7.06 13.21
CA GLU A 102 0.97 6.45 12.38
C GLU A 102 0.37 5.20 13.04
N ARG A 103 -0.95 5.22 13.25
CA ARG A 103 -1.73 4.09 13.75
C ARG A 103 -2.41 3.36 12.59
N PHE A 104 -2.44 2.03 12.69
CA PHE A 104 -3.14 1.15 11.76
C PHE A 104 -4.67 1.24 12.01
N PRO A 105 -5.49 1.59 10.99
CA PRO A 105 -6.94 1.72 11.11
C PRO A 105 -7.62 0.43 11.62
N LYS A 106 -8.68 0.56 12.45
CA LYS A 106 -9.41 -0.59 13.00
C LYS A 106 -10.09 -1.42 11.89
N ASN A 107 -10.75 -0.76 10.93
CA ASN A 107 -11.43 -1.41 9.82
C ASN A 107 -10.50 -2.33 9.00
N TYR A 108 -9.25 -1.93 8.82
CA TYR A 108 -8.27 -2.77 8.12
C TYR A 108 -7.81 -3.98 8.95
N LYS A 109 -7.91 -3.93 10.28
CA LYS A 109 -7.62 -5.10 11.11
C LYS A 109 -8.72 -6.14 10.94
N GLU A 110 -9.97 -5.70 10.93
CA GLU A 110 -11.12 -6.56 10.69
C GLU A 110 -11.04 -7.23 9.31
N LEU A 111 -10.72 -6.45 8.27
CA LEU A 111 -10.50 -6.99 6.92
C LEU A 111 -9.35 -8.02 6.87
N LEU A 112 -8.27 -7.80 7.61
CA LEU A 112 -7.15 -8.74 7.66
C LEU A 112 -7.42 -9.97 8.53
N ASN A 113 -8.45 -9.94 9.38
CA ASN A 113 -8.88 -11.10 10.15
C ASN A 113 -9.82 -12.01 9.35
N ASP A 114 -10.39 -11.49 8.27
CA ASP A 114 -11.32 -12.21 7.42
C ASP A 114 -10.60 -13.29 6.60
N THR A 115 -10.92 -14.55 6.89
CA THR A 115 -10.22 -15.72 6.34
C THR A 115 -10.49 -15.89 4.86
N ASP A 116 -11.73 -15.69 4.42
CA ASP A 116 -12.10 -16.00 3.04
C ASP A 116 -11.68 -14.86 2.08
N PHE A 117 -11.53 -13.62 2.59
CA PHE A 117 -10.84 -12.55 1.88
C PHE A 117 -9.36 -12.91 1.64
N LEU A 118 -8.67 -13.39 2.68
CA LEU A 118 -7.27 -13.79 2.54
C LEU A 118 -7.12 -15.01 1.62
N SER A 119 -7.99 -16.01 1.72
CA SER A 119 -7.95 -17.18 0.83
C SER A 119 -8.14 -16.78 -0.63
N TYR A 120 -9.08 -15.88 -0.92
CA TYR A 120 -9.26 -15.31 -2.25
C TYR A 120 -8.01 -14.59 -2.76
N THR A 121 -7.37 -13.76 -1.93
CA THR A 121 -6.13 -13.06 -2.32
C THR A 121 -5.01 -14.03 -2.66
N ILE A 122 -4.90 -15.14 -1.92
CA ILE A 122 -3.89 -16.17 -2.15
C ILE A 122 -4.15 -16.86 -3.50
N ALA A 123 -5.38 -17.29 -3.76
CA ALA A 123 -5.77 -17.92 -5.03
C ALA A 123 -5.45 -16.99 -6.22
N LYS A 124 -5.80 -15.70 -6.13
CA LYS A 124 -5.50 -14.73 -7.19
C LYS A 124 -4.00 -14.54 -7.44
N ILE A 125 -3.18 -14.61 -6.40
CA ILE A 125 -1.72 -14.55 -6.53
C ILE A 125 -1.20 -15.82 -7.20
N GLU A 126 -1.74 -16.98 -6.86
CA GLU A 126 -1.38 -18.27 -7.46
C GLU A 126 -1.71 -18.31 -8.95
N ASP A 127 -2.90 -17.86 -9.35
CA ASP A 127 -3.30 -17.70 -10.75
C ASP A 127 -2.32 -16.80 -11.52
N ASN A 128 -1.96 -15.66 -10.93
CA ASN A 128 -0.98 -14.75 -11.54
C ASN A 128 0.41 -15.39 -11.67
N ILE A 129 0.83 -16.20 -10.70
CA ILE A 129 2.08 -16.96 -10.81
C ILE A 129 1.99 -17.99 -11.94
N ALA A 130 0.86 -18.69 -12.09
CA ALA A 130 0.64 -19.65 -13.18
C ALA A 130 0.69 -18.97 -14.56
N ASN A 131 -0.02 -17.84 -14.72
CA ASN A 131 -0.01 -17.04 -15.95
C ASN A 131 1.41 -16.55 -16.30
N LEU A 132 2.17 -16.06 -15.33
CA LEU A 132 3.56 -15.64 -15.56
C LEU A 132 4.49 -16.82 -15.90
N LYS A 133 4.25 -18.01 -15.34
CA LYS A 133 5.00 -19.23 -15.70
C LYS A 133 4.69 -19.67 -17.13
N GLN A 134 3.45 -19.53 -17.59
CA GLN A 134 3.09 -19.82 -18.98
C GLN A 134 3.83 -18.87 -19.93
N LYS A 135 3.75 -17.56 -19.69
CA LYS A 135 4.50 -16.55 -20.45
C LYS A 135 6.00 -16.83 -20.46
N LEU A 136 6.56 -17.31 -19.34
CA LEU A 136 7.99 -17.66 -19.25
C LEU A 136 8.40 -18.84 -20.16
N LYS A 137 7.46 -19.75 -20.50
CA LYS A 137 7.68 -20.86 -21.44
C LYS A 137 7.67 -20.37 -22.89
N GLU A 138 6.76 -19.45 -23.21
CA GLU A 138 6.58 -18.88 -24.55
C GLU A 138 7.70 -17.90 -24.91
N GLU A 139 8.18 -17.13 -23.92
CA GLU A 139 9.16 -16.07 -24.14
C GLU A 139 10.55 -16.63 -24.46
N LYS A 140 11.10 -16.23 -25.61
CA LYS A 140 12.46 -16.63 -26.05
C LYS A 140 13.53 -15.66 -25.56
N ASN A 141 13.20 -14.39 -25.40
CA ASN A 141 14.14 -13.33 -25.02
C ASN A 141 14.64 -13.48 -23.57
N GLU A 142 15.94 -13.67 -23.39
CA GLU A 142 16.56 -13.86 -22.07
C GLU A 142 16.27 -12.70 -21.09
N TYR A 143 16.32 -11.45 -21.56
CA TYR A 143 16.12 -10.28 -20.70
C TYR A 143 14.70 -10.18 -20.17
N GLU A 144 13.71 -10.48 -21.02
CA GLU A 144 12.30 -10.48 -20.65
C GLU A 144 11.97 -11.65 -19.73
N ARG A 145 12.54 -12.83 -20.02
CA ARG A 145 12.49 -13.99 -19.11
C ARG A 145 13.02 -13.68 -17.72
N ASN A 146 14.14 -12.94 -17.62
CA ASN A 146 14.69 -12.55 -16.33
C ASN A 146 13.78 -11.55 -15.58
N GLY A 147 13.10 -10.66 -16.31
CA GLY A 147 12.04 -9.80 -15.76
C GLY A 147 10.88 -10.61 -15.18
N LEU A 148 10.37 -11.58 -15.95
CA LEU A 148 9.30 -12.49 -15.53
C LEU A 148 9.70 -13.32 -14.30
N LYS A 149 10.91 -13.91 -14.28
CA LYS A 149 11.45 -14.64 -13.11
C LYS A 149 11.48 -13.76 -11.86
N THR A 150 11.89 -12.50 -12.01
CA THR A 150 11.95 -11.54 -10.90
C THR A 150 10.55 -11.21 -10.37
N GLN A 151 9.57 -11.04 -11.26
CA GLN A 151 8.16 -10.84 -10.89
C GLN A 151 7.60 -12.06 -10.14
N ILE A 152 7.80 -13.28 -10.66
CA ILE A 152 7.39 -14.52 -10.00
C ILE A 152 8.00 -14.63 -8.59
N ASN A 153 9.30 -14.35 -8.46
CA ASN A 153 9.96 -14.37 -7.15
C ASN A 153 9.41 -13.33 -6.18
N LYS A 154 9.00 -12.15 -6.68
CA LYS A 154 8.32 -11.13 -5.86
C LYS A 154 6.94 -11.62 -5.40
N LEU A 155 6.16 -12.23 -6.28
CA LEU A 155 4.85 -12.81 -5.95
C LEU A 155 4.98 -13.94 -4.92
N ARG A 156 5.93 -14.85 -5.08
CA ARG A 156 6.22 -15.91 -4.10
C ARG A 156 6.57 -15.38 -2.72
N LYS A 157 7.36 -14.29 -2.64
CA LYS A 157 7.67 -13.62 -1.37
C LYS A 157 6.40 -13.03 -0.74
N ASN A 158 5.54 -12.40 -1.54
CA ASN A 158 4.28 -11.86 -1.06
C ASN A 158 3.35 -12.96 -0.53
N LEU A 159 3.20 -14.05 -1.28
CA LEU A 159 2.43 -15.23 -0.90
C LEU A 159 2.93 -15.80 0.43
N LYS A 160 4.24 -16.01 0.58
CA LYS A 160 4.86 -16.45 1.84
C LYS A 160 4.58 -15.48 3.00
N THR A 161 4.47 -14.19 2.73
CA THR A 161 4.15 -13.18 3.76
C THR A 161 2.69 -13.29 4.21
N LEU A 162 1.77 -13.54 3.28
CA LEU A 162 0.34 -13.77 3.56
C LEU A 162 0.11 -15.08 4.32
N GLN A 163 0.71 -16.19 3.88
CA GLN A 163 0.61 -17.49 4.56
C GLN A 163 1.08 -17.40 6.01
N LYS A 164 2.24 -16.77 6.26
CA LYS A 164 2.72 -16.51 7.63
C LYS A 164 1.77 -15.67 8.46
N HIS A 165 1.04 -14.73 7.86
CA HIS A 165 0.04 -13.94 8.58
C HIS A 165 -1.14 -14.82 9.00
N LEU A 166 -1.62 -15.67 8.09
CA LEU A 166 -2.70 -16.62 8.34
C LEU A 166 -2.35 -17.63 9.44
N GLU A 167 -1.14 -18.22 9.38
CA GLU A 167 -0.61 -19.15 10.40
C GLU A 167 -0.52 -18.49 11.79
N ASN A 168 -0.02 -17.26 11.86
CA ASN A 168 0.06 -16.51 13.12
C ASN A 168 -1.31 -16.07 13.66
N GLY A 169 -2.33 -15.95 12.80
CA GLY A 169 -3.70 -15.72 13.22
C GLY A 169 -4.28 -16.95 13.92
N LYS A 170 -3.98 -18.14 13.39
CA LYS A 170 -4.43 -19.43 13.95
C LYS A 170 -3.75 -19.80 15.27
N SER A 171 -2.49 -19.40 15.49
CA SER A 171 -1.76 -19.71 16.73
C SER A 171 -2.09 -18.78 17.90
N LYS A 172 -2.64 -17.58 17.67
CA LYS A 172 -3.00 -16.62 18.73
C LYS A 172 -4.31 -16.92 19.44
N SER A 173 -5.14 -17.84 18.93
CA SER A 173 -6.29 -18.37 19.67
C SER A 173 -5.89 -19.38 20.76
N ALA A 174 -4.64 -19.85 20.77
CA ALA A 174 -4.06 -20.61 21.87
C ALA A 174 -3.30 -19.65 22.81
N SER A 175 -3.90 -19.38 23.96
CA SER A 175 -3.46 -18.51 25.05
C SER A 175 -2.01 -18.68 25.49
N GLN A 176 -1.23 -17.60 25.53
CA GLN A 176 -0.17 -17.35 26.53
C GLN A 176 0.00 -15.84 26.78
N GLN A 177 -0.30 -15.37 27.99
CA GLN A 177 0.09 -14.05 28.49
C GLN A 177 1.56 -14.13 28.95
N PRO A 178 2.50 -13.33 28.37
CA PRO A 178 3.84 -13.26 28.93
C PRO A 178 3.84 -12.25 30.08
N VAL A 179 4.01 -12.78 31.29
CA VAL A 179 4.35 -12.04 32.50
C VAL A 179 5.80 -11.54 32.36
N ASN A 180 5.96 -10.22 32.49
CA ASN A 180 7.22 -9.48 32.67
C ASN A 180 8.27 -9.52 31.53
N GLN A 181 8.48 -8.38 30.87
CA GLN A 181 9.81 -7.85 30.51
C GLN A 181 9.69 -6.41 29.96
N ARG A 182 10.05 -5.43 30.79
CA ARG A 182 9.76 -3.99 30.61
C ARG A 182 10.80 -3.24 29.74
N LYS A 183 11.73 -3.91 29.05
CA LYS A 183 12.84 -3.24 28.34
C LYS A 183 13.04 -3.53 26.84
N GLU A 184 12.21 -4.34 26.17
CA GLU A 184 12.39 -4.64 24.72
C GLU A 184 11.20 -4.28 23.78
N GLN A 185 10.08 -3.82 24.31
CA GLN A 185 8.82 -3.79 23.55
C GLN A 185 8.74 -2.70 22.45
N VAL A 186 9.53 -1.63 22.53
CA VAL A 186 9.35 -0.46 21.63
C VAL A 186 9.82 -0.74 20.20
N ARG A 187 10.92 -1.49 20.04
CA ARG A 187 11.45 -1.86 18.71
C ARG A 187 10.56 -2.92 18.03
N ASP A 188 10.05 -3.88 18.79
CA ASP A 188 9.21 -4.95 18.26
C ASP A 188 7.79 -4.49 17.90
N LEU A 189 7.23 -3.53 18.65
CA LEU A 189 5.94 -2.95 18.33
C LEU A 189 5.97 -2.21 16.99
N LEU A 190 7.06 -1.50 16.69
CA LEU A 190 7.24 -0.82 15.41
C LEU A 190 7.38 -1.83 14.27
N LYS A 191 8.22 -2.87 14.42
CA LYS A 191 8.34 -3.97 13.45
C LYS A 191 6.99 -4.64 13.17
N SER A 192 6.22 -4.93 14.22
CA SER A 192 4.89 -5.55 14.12
C SER A 192 3.92 -4.68 13.31
N ARG A 193 3.86 -3.36 13.60
CA ARG A 193 2.99 -2.42 12.88
C ARG A 193 3.29 -2.36 11.39
N TYR A 194 4.57 -2.40 11.00
CA TYR A 194 4.97 -2.38 9.60
C TYR A 194 4.59 -3.66 8.85
N LYS A 195 4.58 -4.83 9.53
CA LYS A 195 4.13 -6.09 8.93
C LYS A 195 2.66 -6.03 8.53
N SER A 196 1.77 -5.46 9.35
CA SER A 196 0.36 -5.32 9.01
C SER A 196 0.14 -4.41 7.78
N TRP A 197 0.88 -3.30 7.68
CA TRP A 197 0.85 -2.45 6.49
C TRP A 197 1.33 -3.17 5.23
N GLN A 198 2.34 -4.02 5.36
CA GLN A 198 2.85 -4.84 4.25
C GLN A 198 1.81 -5.86 3.79
N VAL A 199 1.20 -6.60 4.71
CA VAL A 199 0.16 -7.60 4.42
C VAL A 199 -1.05 -6.93 3.75
N LEU A 200 -1.53 -5.82 4.32
CA LEU A 200 -2.63 -5.04 3.76
C LEU A 200 -2.32 -4.56 2.34
N SER A 201 -1.11 -4.01 2.14
CA SER A 201 -0.69 -3.53 0.83
C SER A 201 -0.62 -4.64 -0.22
N ILE A 202 -0.26 -5.86 0.18
CA ILE A 202 -0.24 -7.01 -0.72
C ILE A 202 -1.68 -7.40 -1.05
N ALA A 203 -2.52 -7.64 -0.05
CA ALA A 203 -3.90 -8.07 -0.24
C ALA A 203 -4.70 -7.11 -1.15
N LEU A 204 -4.64 -5.81 -0.86
CA LEU A 204 -5.35 -4.80 -1.63
C LEU A 204 -4.78 -4.57 -3.04
N ALA A 205 -3.49 -4.87 -3.27
CA ALA A 205 -2.91 -4.75 -4.60
C ALA A 205 -3.51 -5.75 -5.60
N PHE A 206 -3.91 -6.94 -5.13
CA PHE A 206 -4.51 -7.98 -5.97
C PHE A 206 -6.04 -7.88 -6.03
N CYS A 207 -6.68 -7.38 -4.98
CA CYS A 207 -8.13 -7.18 -4.98
C CYS A 207 -8.56 -5.92 -5.74
N CYS A 208 -7.94 -4.76 -5.50
CA CYS A 208 -8.51 -3.47 -5.92
C CYS A 208 -7.93 -2.90 -7.22
N LEU A 209 -6.94 -3.53 -7.87
CA LEU A 209 -6.05 -2.80 -8.78
C LEU A 209 -5.56 -3.64 -9.98
N GLU A 210 -6.46 -3.92 -10.92
CA GLU A 210 -6.06 -4.00 -12.32
C GLU A 210 -6.24 -2.65 -13.06
N ARG A 211 -6.98 -1.66 -12.52
CA ARG A 211 -7.31 -0.45 -13.31
C ARG A 211 -7.31 0.95 -12.66
N SER A 212 -7.39 1.18 -11.35
CA SER A 212 -7.49 2.56 -10.82
C SER A 212 -6.19 3.10 -10.22
N TYR A 213 -5.27 3.55 -11.09
CA TYR A 213 -4.02 4.17 -10.64
C TYR A 213 -4.16 5.58 -10.02
N ARG A 214 -5.37 6.16 -10.02
CA ARG A 214 -5.63 7.52 -9.52
C ARG A 214 -6.84 7.61 -8.58
N ASP A 215 -7.90 6.83 -8.85
CA ASP A 215 -9.12 6.89 -8.04
C ASP A 215 -9.09 5.89 -6.90
N LEU A 216 -8.76 6.38 -5.70
CA LEU A 216 -8.81 5.60 -4.46
C LEU A 216 -10.24 5.49 -3.88
N SER A 217 -11.24 5.83 -4.71
CA SER A 217 -12.67 5.67 -4.45
C SER A 217 -13.05 4.31 -3.85
N PRO A 218 -12.51 3.16 -4.29
CA PRO A 218 -12.84 1.86 -3.69
C PRO A 218 -12.39 1.72 -2.24
N LEU A 219 -11.24 2.30 -1.87
CA LEU A 219 -10.70 2.23 -0.51
C LEU A 219 -11.38 3.22 0.43
N LYS A 220 -11.91 4.33 -0.10
CA LYS A 220 -12.70 5.29 0.69
C LYS A 220 -13.88 4.59 1.37
N ARG A 221 -14.62 3.75 0.65
CA ARG A 221 -15.76 3.00 1.24
C ARG A 221 -15.32 2.07 2.37
N VAL A 222 -14.18 1.39 2.23
CA VAL A 222 -13.63 0.50 3.29
C VAL A 222 -13.18 1.31 4.52
N VAL A 223 -12.53 2.46 4.31
CA VAL A 223 -11.96 3.26 5.42
C VAL A 223 -13.01 4.13 6.10
N VAL A 224 -13.93 4.70 5.33
CA VAL A 224 -14.93 5.68 5.81
C VAL A 224 -16.24 4.98 6.15
N SER A 225 -16.79 4.18 5.24
CA SER A 225 -18.12 3.57 5.40
C SER A 225 -18.13 2.26 6.19
N ARG A 226 -16.97 1.64 6.47
CA ARG A 226 -16.84 0.32 7.14
C ARG A 226 -17.52 -0.86 6.40
N ASP A 227 -18.09 -0.62 5.23
CA ASP A 227 -18.75 -1.62 4.37
C ASP A 227 -17.75 -2.49 3.61
N TRP A 228 -16.85 -3.17 4.32
CA TRP A 228 -15.85 -4.03 3.70
C TRP A 228 -16.48 -5.27 3.06
N ILE A 229 -17.64 -5.72 3.55
CA ILE A 229 -18.40 -6.85 2.98
C ILE A 229 -18.90 -6.49 1.58
N ALA A 230 -19.54 -5.33 1.41
CA ALA A 230 -20.02 -4.85 0.11
C ALA A 230 -18.87 -4.61 -0.88
N VAL A 231 -17.72 -4.17 -0.40
CA VAL A 231 -16.51 -3.99 -1.22
C VAL A 231 -15.92 -5.35 -1.60
N ALA A 232 -15.73 -6.27 -0.65
CA ALA A 232 -15.24 -7.63 -0.91
C ALA A 232 -16.14 -8.36 -1.94
N ASN A 233 -17.45 -8.21 -1.82
CA ASN A 233 -18.44 -8.78 -2.75
C ASN A 233 -18.29 -8.32 -4.20
N ARG A 234 -17.92 -7.05 -4.42
CA ARG A 234 -17.68 -6.53 -5.78
C ARG A 234 -16.32 -6.97 -6.34
N LEU A 235 -15.40 -7.40 -5.48
CA LEU A 235 -14.01 -7.72 -5.83
C LEU A 235 -13.77 -9.21 -6.10
N VAL A 236 -14.73 -10.08 -5.75
CA VAL A 236 -14.70 -11.51 -6.05
C VAL A 236 -15.50 -11.78 -7.33
N PRO A 237 -14.88 -12.31 -8.41
CA PRO A 237 -15.59 -12.71 -9.62
C PRO A 237 -16.68 -13.74 -9.32
N VAL A 238 -17.79 -13.68 -10.06
CA VAL A 238 -18.79 -14.76 -10.06
C VAL A 238 -18.10 -16.02 -10.58
N LEU A 239 -17.79 -16.97 -9.68
CA LEU A 239 -17.50 -18.34 -10.11
C LEU A 239 -18.78 -18.88 -10.77
N GLY A 240 -18.63 -19.38 -11.99
CA GLY A 240 -19.74 -19.83 -12.84
C GLY A 240 -20.69 -20.79 -12.13
N ALA A 241 -21.96 -20.74 -12.52
CA ALA A 241 -23.04 -21.54 -11.96
C ALA A 241 -22.63 -23.03 -11.87
N GLY A 242 -22.42 -23.53 -10.64
CA GLY A 242 -22.06 -24.94 -10.44
C GLY A 242 -21.41 -25.27 -9.08
N THR A 243 -20.89 -24.30 -8.33
CA THR A 243 -20.32 -24.55 -6.99
C THR A 243 -21.30 -24.16 -5.88
N MET A 244 -21.86 -25.14 -5.18
CA MET A 244 -22.88 -24.98 -4.13
C MET A 244 -22.39 -24.32 -2.82
N ALA A 245 -21.12 -23.94 -2.73
CA ALA A 245 -20.58 -23.16 -1.63
C ALA A 245 -20.29 -21.73 -2.09
N SER A 246 -21.30 -20.87 -2.02
CA SER A 246 -21.07 -19.43 -2.16
C SER A 246 -20.22 -18.94 -0.98
N PRO A 247 -19.15 -18.15 -1.19
CA PRO A 247 -18.44 -17.51 -0.10
C PRO A 247 -19.42 -16.73 0.78
N LYS A 248 -19.20 -16.72 2.10
CA LYS A 248 -20.05 -16.09 3.12
C LYS A 248 -20.53 -14.68 2.75
N TYR A 249 -19.76 -13.99 1.92
CA TYR A 249 -20.03 -12.64 1.45
C TYR A 249 -21.22 -12.52 0.49
N ARG A 250 -21.65 -13.58 -0.24
CA ARG A 250 -22.86 -13.50 -1.09
C ARG A 250 -24.18 -13.66 -0.31
N LEU A 251 -24.17 -14.28 0.88
CA LEU A 251 -25.39 -14.72 1.57
C LEU A 251 -26.12 -13.64 2.39
N LEU A 252 -25.54 -12.45 2.56
CA LEU A 252 -26.06 -11.39 3.45
C LEU A 252 -26.72 -10.20 2.71
N GLY A 253 -27.08 -10.36 1.44
CA GLY A 253 -27.53 -9.26 0.57
C GLY A 253 -28.93 -9.38 -0.03
N LEU A 254 -29.80 -10.24 0.50
CA LEU A 254 -31.19 -10.38 0.01
C LEU A 254 -32.22 -9.51 0.74
N GLU A 255 -31.79 -8.46 1.44
CA GLU A 255 -32.69 -7.40 1.91
C GLU A 255 -32.15 -6.05 1.41
N MET A 256 -32.65 -5.64 0.25
CA MET A 256 -32.56 -4.26 -0.23
C MET A 256 -33.59 -3.42 0.54
N PRO A 257 -33.22 -2.34 1.25
CA PRO A 257 -34.16 -1.26 1.42
C PRO A 257 -34.16 -0.42 0.14
N GLU A 258 -35.34 -0.25 -0.41
CA GLU A 258 -35.66 0.57 -1.56
C GLU A 258 -35.12 2.00 -1.44
N THR A 259 -34.64 2.50 -2.58
CA THR A 259 -34.57 3.92 -2.97
C THR A 259 -33.88 4.92 -2.04
N ALA A 260 -32.67 5.35 -2.42
CA ALA A 260 -32.20 6.70 -2.15
C ALA A 260 -31.79 7.35 -3.48
N GLU A 261 -32.67 8.18 -4.03
CA GLU A 261 -32.36 9.09 -5.13
C GLU A 261 -31.22 10.03 -4.72
N TYR A 262 -30.05 9.89 -5.33
CA TYR A 262 -29.01 10.93 -5.24
C TYR A 262 -29.12 11.85 -6.46
N LYS A 263 -29.80 12.98 -6.27
CA LYS A 263 -29.68 14.18 -7.11
C LYS A 263 -28.26 14.74 -6.97
N TYR A 264 -27.46 14.66 -8.02
CA TYR A 264 -26.39 15.63 -8.28
C TYR A 264 -26.58 16.20 -9.69
N PRO A 265 -26.52 17.54 -9.87
CA PRO A 265 -26.66 18.13 -11.19
C PRO A 265 -25.41 17.86 -12.02
N SER A 266 -25.62 17.47 -13.27
CA SER A 266 -24.59 17.40 -14.30
C SER A 266 -23.98 18.78 -14.54
N PRO A 267 -22.65 18.97 -14.53
CA PRO A 267 -22.06 20.17 -15.08
C PRO A 267 -22.13 20.09 -16.62
N ASN A 268 -23.00 20.90 -17.21
CA ASN A 268 -22.99 21.17 -18.64
C ASN A 268 -21.67 21.86 -19.00
N CYS A 269 -20.82 21.18 -19.76
CA CYS A 269 -19.72 21.81 -20.48
C CYS A 269 -20.27 22.38 -21.79
N MET A 270 -20.62 23.67 -21.77
CA MET A 270 -20.62 24.53 -22.96
C MET A 270 -20.17 25.93 -22.56
N ASN A 271 -18.98 26.30 -23.03
CA ASN A 271 -18.65 27.49 -23.82
C ASN A 271 -17.12 27.61 -23.92
#